data_AF-A0A538GF56-F1
#
_entry.id   AF-A0A538GF56-F1
#
_cell.length_a   1.000
_cell.length_b   1.000
_cell.length_c   1.000
_cell.angle_alpha   90.00
_cell.angle_beta   90.00
_cell.angle_gamma   90.00
#
_symmetry.space_group_name_H-M   'P 1'
#
loop_
_entity.id
_entity.type
_entity.pdbx_description
1 polymer ?
#
loop_
_entity_poly.entity_id
_entity_poly.type
_entity_poly.pdbx_seq_one_letter_code
_entity_poly.pdbx_strand_id
1 'polypeptide(L)'
;MKRALLLAPFVLLLAVPSATSASGPAPAPRLYNLSVSSGLPFAGDRRLLTTVTPNGDGLRDQAVVRFRLARAATVAMHVLVTGKHPREVRTIKRSFGAGWHGIAWAPRTSLLPRTYLLYLTVRSPDGAKRVYGGLVHSLERKHPAPVVRVRGIDAAFGRRSYAPNAVAWLRVATDVPSFTLQLFQAGPETQPTVGYAMEGVPVDEPRQVDWSAHLEAPTSVIVRLGDWPNGLYFARLTAPDGQSYDAPFVLRPHEYGLHRVAVILHTNTWQAYNHQDVDGDGWGDTWYAAGDIRTVDLSRPYINGGAPPKWRMYDLPFIHWLYRTGKQV
;
A
#
# COMPACT_ATOMS: atom_id res chain seq x y z
N MET A 1 -9.69 -89.07 60.07
CA MET A 1 -10.64 -88.40 59.16
C MET A 1 -10.20 -86.95 59.01
N LYS A 2 -9.91 -86.54 57.78
CA LYS A 2 -9.28 -85.27 57.38
C LYS A 2 -10.29 -84.11 57.48
N ARG A 3 -9.89 -82.97 58.06
CA ARG A 3 -10.54 -81.66 57.83
C ARG A 3 -9.47 -80.71 57.29
N ALA A 4 -9.66 -80.30 56.04
CA ALA A 4 -8.78 -79.42 55.29
C ALA A 4 -9.05 -77.95 55.65
N LEU A 5 -7.98 -77.21 55.94
CA LEU A 5 -7.97 -75.75 56.00
C LEU A 5 -7.85 -75.22 54.56
N LEU A 6 -8.82 -74.41 54.11
CA LEU A 6 -8.74 -73.64 52.87
C LEU A 6 -8.06 -72.29 53.16
N LEU A 7 -6.81 -72.13 52.69
CA LEU A 7 -6.10 -70.86 52.61
C LEU A 7 -6.43 -70.19 51.27
N ALA A 8 -7.05 -69.02 51.31
CA ALA A 8 -7.28 -68.17 50.13
C ALA A 8 -6.00 -67.37 49.81
N PRO A 9 -5.58 -67.26 48.53
CA PRO A 9 -4.48 -66.40 48.15
C PRO A 9 -4.95 -64.94 48.02
N PHE A 10 -4.30 -64.05 48.75
CA PHE A 10 -4.42 -62.60 48.61
C PHE A 10 -3.63 -62.18 47.35
N VAL A 11 -4.32 -61.90 46.25
CA VAL A 11 -3.70 -61.33 45.04
C VAL A 11 -3.53 -59.83 45.26
N LEU A 12 -2.29 -59.39 45.44
CA LEU A 12 -1.92 -57.98 45.49
C LEU A 12 -1.96 -57.41 44.08
N LEU A 13 -3.05 -56.74 43.68
CA LEU A 13 -3.10 -55.96 42.45
C LEU A 13 -2.19 -54.74 42.60
N LEU A 14 -1.00 -54.79 42.00
CA LEU A 14 -0.18 -53.61 41.75
C LEU A 14 -0.87 -52.76 40.67
N ALA A 15 -1.59 -51.72 41.10
CA ALA A 15 -2.08 -50.68 40.22
C ALA A 15 -0.87 -49.92 39.64
N VAL A 16 -0.51 -50.24 38.40
CA VAL A 16 0.42 -49.44 37.61
C VAL A 16 -0.30 -48.11 37.34
N PRO A 17 0.21 -46.95 37.79
CA PRO A 17 -0.37 -45.68 37.43
C PRO A 17 -0.17 -45.51 35.93
N SER A 18 -1.23 -45.67 35.15
CA SER A 18 -1.25 -45.18 33.78
C SER A 18 -1.09 -43.67 33.88
N ALA A 19 0.12 -43.20 33.61
CA ALA A 19 0.38 -41.79 33.37
C ALA A 19 -0.44 -41.41 32.13
N THR A 20 -1.67 -40.97 32.34
CA THR A 20 -2.39 -40.13 31.39
C THR A 20 -1.57 -38.86 31.27
N SER A 21 -0.64 -38.87 30.32
CA SER A 21 -0.05 -37.64 29.80
C SER A 21 -1.22 -36.80 29.30
N ALA A 22 -1.69 -35.89 30.15
CA ALA A 22 -2.58 -34.83 29.75
C ALA A 22 -1.84 -34.03 28.68
N SER A 23 -2.10 -34.37 27.42
CA SER A 23 -1.63 -33.59 26.29
C SER A 23 -2.36 -32.25 26.39
N GLY A 24 -1.72 -31.27 27.02
CA GLY A 24 -2.15 -29.89 26.94
C GLY A 24 -2.36 -29.51 25.47
N PRO A 25 -3.21 -28.53 25.17
CA PRO A 25 -3.52 -28.14 23.80
C PRO A 25 -2.22 -27.95 23.02
N ALA A 26 -2.11 -28.65 21.89
CA ALA A 26 -0.90 -28.59 21.07
C ALA A 26 -0.59 -27.12 20.74
N PRO A 27 0.67 -26.68 20.83
CA PRO A 27 1.02 -25.28 20.63
C PRO A 27 0.62 -24.84 19.21
N ALA A 28 0.02 -23.65 19.11
CA ALA A 28 -0.46 -23.13 17.85
C ALA A 28 0.65 -23.10 16.78
N PRO A 29 0.34 -23.50 15.52
CA PRO A 29 1.34 -23.60 14.47
C PRO A 29 2.00 -22.25 14.21
N ARG A 30 3.32 -22.25 14.00
CA ARG A 30 4.14 -21.03 13.82
C ARG A 30 4.82 -21.03 12.45
N LEU A 31 4.85 -19.85 11.83
CA LEU A 31 5.64 -19.55 10.64
C LEU A 31 6.99 -19.04 11.13
N TYR A 32 8.02 -19.87 11.01
CA TYR A 32 9.39 -19.47 11.31
C TYR A 32 10.01 -18.77 10.11
N ASN A 33 10.91 -17.82 10.36
CA ASN A 33 11.62 -17.09 9.32
C ASN A 33 10.69 -16.46 8.27
N LEU A 34 9.56 -15.93 8.74
CA LEU A 34 8.57 -15.28 7.87
C LEU A 34 9.19 -14.06 7.20
N SER A 35 9.16 -14.05 5.87
CA SER A 35 9.61 -12.95 5.03
C SER A 35 8.80 -12.82 3.75
N VAL A 36 8.94 -11.70 3.05
CA VAL A 36 8.39 -11.48 1.70
C VAL A 36 9.44 -10.82 0.81
N SER A 37 9.49 -11.20 -0.46
CA SER A 37 10.32 -10.55 -1.46
C SER A 37 9.72 -10.69 -2.86
N SER A 38 10.12 -9.80 -3.77
CA SER A 38 9.75 -9.83 -5.19
C SER A 38 10.94 -10.13 -6.13
N GLY A 39 12.09 -10.49 -5.57
CA GLY A 39 13.35 -10.69 -6.30
C GLY A 39 14.38 -9.67 -5.84
N LEU A 40 14.95 -8.92 -6.80
CA LEU A 40 15.78 -7.76 -6.49
C LEU A 40 14.94 -6.72 -5.73
N PRO A 41 15.41 -6.24 -4.56
CA PRO A 41 14.62 -5.33 -3.72
C PRO A 41 14.56 -3.93 -4.33
N PHE A 42 13.40 -3.28 -4.19
CA PHE A 42 13.32 -1.83 -4.37
C PHE A 42 13.83 -1.11 -3.10
N ALA A 43 14.34 0.11 -3.24
CA ALA A 43 14.82 0.91 -2.11
C ALA A 43 13.74 1.05 -1.02
N GLY A 44 14.09 0.61 0.19
CA GLY A 44 13.19 0.59 1.36
C GLY A 44 12.51 -0.75 1.63
N ASP A 45 12.59 -1.72 0.71
CA ASP A 45 12.15 -3.09 0.96
C ASP A 45 12.93 -3.71 2.14
N ARG A 46 12.25 -4.52 2.94
CA ARG A 46 12.78 -5.16 4.16
C ARG A 46 12.14 -6.52 4.38
N ARG A 47 12.55 -7.26 5.41
CA ARG A 47 12.09 -8.65 5.66
C ARG A 47 10.58 -8.86 5.47
N LEU A 48 9.75 -7.92 5.92
CA LEU A 48 8.29 -8.00 5.86
C LEU A 48 7.66 -6.96 4.93
N LEU A 49 8.43 -6.29 4.06
CA LEU A 49 7.92 -5.34 3.08
C LEU A 49 8.61 -5.57 1.75
N THR A 50 7.83 -5.76 0.68
CA THR A 50 8.39 -5.76 -0.67
C THR A 50 7.56 -4.90 -1.61
N THR A 51 8.20 -4.41 -2.67
CA THR A 51 7.56 -3.67 -3.75
C THR A 51 7.35 -4.57 -4.96
N VAL A 52 6.18 -4.46 -5.59
CA VAL A 52 5.83 -5.16 -6.84
C VAL A 52 5.26 -4.17 -7.84
N THR A 53 5.57 -4.36 -9.11
CA THR A 53 4.92 -3.65 -10.23
C THR A 53 4.41 -4.69 -11.20
N PRO A 54 3.10 -4.93 -11.23
CA PRO A 54 2.51 -5.95 -12.07
C PRO A 54 2.31 -5.39 -13.49
N ASN A 55 3.39 -5.24 -14.26
CA ASN A 55 3.36 -4.76 -15.66
C ASN A 55 3.71 -5.86 -16.68
N GLY A 56 4.12 -7.05 -16.22
CA GLY A 56 4.41 -8.22 -17.06
C GLY A 56 5.78 -8.21 -17.71
N ASP A 57 6.71 -7.34 -17.28
CA ASP A 57 8.07 -7.28 -17.81
C ASP A 57 9.05 -8.30 -17.16
N GLY A 58 8.57 -9.07 -16.18
CA GLY A 58 9.34 -10.06 -15.43
C GLY A 58 10.08 -9.49 -14.21
N LEU A 59 10.12 -8.17 -14.03
CA LEU A 59 10.73 -7.49 -12.89
C LEU A 59 9.66 -7.22 -11.82
N ARG A 60 9.79 -7.89 -10.67
CA ARG A 60 8.91 -7.65 -9.50
C ARG A 60 7.40 -7.79 -9.79
N ASP A 61 7.01 -8.64 -10.74
CA ASP A 61 5.61 -8.93 -11.05
C ASP A 61 4.84 -9.69 -9.96
N GLN A 62 5.55 -10.25 -8.97
CA GLN A 62 4.96 -11.03 -7.89
C GLN A 62 5.69 -10.85 -6.57
N ALA A 63 4.94 -11.02 -5.48
CA ALA A 63 5.48 -11.13 -4.14
C ALA A 63 5.45 -12.59 -3.67
N VAL A 64 6.53 -13.07 -3.07
CA VAL A 64 6.65 -14.43 -2.54
C VAL A 64 6.86 -14.36 -1.03
N VAL A 65 5.84 -14.79 -0.29
CA VAL A 65 5.93 -14.96 1.17
C VAL A 65 6.61 -16.29 1.47
N ARG A 66 7.75 -16.26 2.17
CA ARG A 66 8.53 -17.45 2.54
C ARG A 66 8.48 -17.68 4.04
N PHE A 67 8.43 -18.96 4.43
CA PHE A 67 8.42 -19.37 5.82
C PHE A 67 8.83 -20.83 5.98
N ARG A 68 9.15 -21.23 7.21
CA ARG A 68 9.34 -22.63 7.61
C ARG A 68 8.24 -23.06 8.58
N LEU A 69 7.70 -24.25 8.37
CA LEU A 69 6.77 -24.92 9.27
C LEU A 69 7.46 -26.06 10.01
N ALA A 70 7.22 -26.17 11.32
CA ALA A 70 7.70 -27.30 12.12
C ALA A 70 6.82 -28.55 12.00
N ARG A 71 5.57 -28.38 11.54
CA ARG A 71 4.56 -29.44 11.39
C ARG A 71 3.60 -29.08 10.27
N ALA A 72 2.83 -30.05 9.80
CA ALA A 72 1.82 -29.81 8.79
C ALA A 72 0.79 -28.75 9.24
N ALA A 73 0.42 -27.85 8.33
CA ALA A 73 -0.58 -26.82 8.58
C ALA A 73 -1.21 -26.34 7.26
N THR A 74 -2.44 -25.86 7.35
CA THR A 74 -3.06 -25.04 6.30
C THR A 74 -2.75 -23.58 6.56
N VAL A 75 -2.17 -22.90 5.56
CA VAL A 75 -1.91 -21.46 5.58
C VAL A 75 -2.86 -20.79 4.60
N ALA A 76 -3.65 -19.82 5.08
CA ALA A 76 -4.42 -18.92 4.24
C ALA A 76 -3.82 -17.51 4.32
N MET A 77 -3.49 -16.97 3.15
CA MET A 77 -3.00 -15.61 2.96
C MET A 77 -4.13 -14.77 2.40
N HIS A 78 -4.56 -13.78 3.18
CA HIS A 78 -5.58 -12.82 2.85
C HIS A 78 -4.88 -11.51 2.47
N VAL A 79 -5.08 -11.07 1.23
CA VAL A 79 -4.56 -9.80 0.74
C VAL A 79 -5.60 -8.73 1.05
N LEU A 80 -5.22 -7.79 1.90
CA LEU A 80 -6.14 -6.80 2.44
C LEU A 80 -5.73 -5.38 2.04
N VAL A 81 -6.74 -4.57 1.75
CA VAL A 81 -6.65 -3.12 1.84
C VAL A 81 -7.00 -2.73 3.27
N THR A 82 -6.08 -2.09 3.98
CA THR A 82 -6.28 -1.60 5.35
C THR A 82 -6.94 -0.22 5.36
N GLY A 83 -7.53 0.11 6.51
CA GLY A 83 -8.32 1.31 6.77
C GLY A 83 -9.30 1.03 7.90
N LYS A 84 -10.25 1.94 8.17
CA LYS A 84 -11.26 1.75 9.23
C LYS A 84 -12.01 0.41 9.14
N HIS A 85 -12.26 -0.05 7.91
CA HIS A 85 -12.85 -1.36 7.63
C HIS A 85 -11.96 -2.07 6.60
N PRO A 86 -11.07 -2.97 7.03
CA PRO A 86 -10.21 -3.71 6.13
C PRO A 86 -11.03 -4.48 5.09
N ARG A 87 -10.63 -4.41 3.83
CA ARG A 87 -11.31 -5.08 2.71
C ARG A 87 -10.39 -6.12 2.09
N GLU A 88 -10.85 -7.36 2.02
CA GLU A 88 -10.14 -8.42 1.32
C GLU A 88 -10.27 -8.26 -0.20
N VAL A 89 -9.16 -8.36 -0.91
CA VAL A 89 -9.14 -8.35 -2.39
C VAL A 89 -8.78 -9.71 -2.98
N ARG A 90 -8.13 -10.58 -2.20
CA ARG A 90 -7.75 -11.93 -2.63
C ARG A 90 -7.51 -12.82 -1.41
N THR A 91 -7.86 -14.09 -1.55
CA THR A 91 -7.40 -15.15 -0.64
C THR A 91 -6.65 -16.23 -1.41
N ILE A 92 -5.55 -16.71 -0.84
CA ILE A 92 -4.77 -17.85 -1.32
C ILE A 92 -4.61 -18.83 -0.15
N LYS A 93 -5.16 -20.04 -0.29
CA LYS A 93 -5.12 -21.08 0.74
C LYS A 93 -4.38 -22.30 0.24
N ARG A 94 -3.45 -22.81 1.05
CA ARG A 94 -2.62 -23.98 0.74
C ARG A 94 -2.33 -24.80 1.99
N SER A 95 -2.23 -26.12 1.82
CA SER A 95 -1.82 -27.06 2.86
C SER A 95 -0.37 -27.45 2.63
N PHE A 96 0.41 -27.45 3.70
CA PHE A 96 1.84 -27.72 3.67
C PHE A 96 2.22 -28.76 4.72
N GLY A 97 3.25 -29.56 4.42
CA GLY A 97 3.94 -30.38 5.41
C GLY A 97 4.91 -29.57 6.27
N ALA A 98 5.70 -30.24 7.11
CA ALA A 98 6.86 -29.62 7.74
C ALA A 98 7.91 -29.23 6.69
N GLY A 99 8.73 -28.21 6.96
CA GLY A 99 9.79 -27.75 6.05
C GLY A 99 9.62 -26.32 5.56
N TRP A 100 10.41 -25.95 4.56
CA TRP A 100 10.41 -24.63 3.94
C TRP A 100 9.36 -24.56 2.83
N HIS A 101 8.61 -23.46 2.81
CA HIS A 101 7.51 -23.24 1.86
C HIS A 101 7.43 -21.78 1.43
N GLY A 102 6.72 -21.55 0.33
CA GLY A 102 6.40 -20.23 -0.17
C GLY A 102 4.97 -20.14 -0.69
N ILE A 103 4.37 -18.96 -0.56
CA ILE A 103 3.11 -18.61 -1.21
C ILE A 103 3.38 -17.39 -2.08
N ALA A 104 3.20 -17.54 -3.38
CA ALA A 104 3.31 -16.45 -4.34
C ALA A 104 1.96 -15.75 -4.53
N TRP A 105 2.01 -14.43 -4.67
CA TRP A 105 0.91 -13.60 -5.13
C TRP A 105 1.40 -12.69 -6.24
N ALA A 106 0.85 -12.88 -7.43
CA ALA A 106 0.97 -11.96 -8.56
C ALA A 106 -0.29 -11.08 -8.61
N PRO A 107 -0.20 -9.80 -8.28
CA PRO A 107 -1.31 -8.86 -8.46
C PRO A 107 -1.73 -8.78 -9.93
N ARG A 108 -3.01 -8.49 -10.19
CA ARG A 108 -3.46 -8.16 -11.55
C ARG A 108 -3.00 -6.75 -11.92
N THR A 109 -2.72 -6.49 -13.19
CA THR A 109 -2.36 -5.16 -13.71
C THR A 109 -3.39 -4.08 -13.38
N SER A 110 -4.67 -4.44 -13.27
CA SER A 110 -5.77 -3.54 -12.91
C SER A 110 -5.92 -3.27 -11.41
N LEU A 111 -5.08 -3.89 -10.58
CA LEU A 111 -5.10 -3.64 -9.14
C LEU A 111 -4.50 -2.27 -8.86
N LEU A 112 -5.22 -1.45 -8.10
CA LEU A 112 -4.79 -0.07 -7.82
C LEU A 112 -3.41 -0.05 -7.14
N PRO A 113 -2.49 0.84 -7.57
CA PRO A 113 -1.24 1.09 -6.87
C PRO A 113 -1.49 1.62 -5.45
N ARG A 114 -1.05 0.85 -4.46
CA ARG A 114 -1.11 1.13 -3.03
C ARG A 114 -0.45 0.01 -2.22
N THR A 115 -0.40 0.18 -0.92
CA THR A 115 0.03 -0.89 -0.01
C THR A 115 -1.10 -1.86 0.35
N TYR A 116 -0.75 -3.15 0.43
CA TYR A 116 -1.60 -4.26 0.82
C TYR A 116 -0.97 -5.04 1.98
N LEU A 117 -1.76 -5.30 3.02
CA LEU A 117 -1.38 -6.15 4.14
C LEU A 117 -1.65 -7.62 3.79
N LEU A 118 -0.67 -8.50 4.00
CA LEU A 118 -0.85 -9.95 3.85
C LEU A 118 -1.18 -10.56 5.21
N TYR A 119 -2.46 -10.57 5.55
CA TYR A 119 -2.96 -11.19 6.78
C TYR A 119 -2.92 -12.71 6.65
N LEU A 120 -2.20 -13.39 7.55
CA LEU A 120 -1.99 -14.83 7.47
C LEU A 120 -2.74 -15.55 8.58
N THR A 121 -3.51 -16.57 8.23
CA THR A 121 -4.05 -17.54 9.19
C THR A 121 -3.40 -18.90 8.99
N VAL A 122 -2.97 -19.50 10.09
CA VAL A 122 -2.31 -20.82 10.08
C VAL A 122 -3.11 -21.74 10.97
N ARG A 123 -3.55 -22.87 10.44
CA ARG A 123 -4.35 -23.86 11.16
C ARG A 123 -3.71 -25.24 11.05
N SER A 124 -3.44 -25.87 12.18
CA SER A 124 -2.97 -27.26 12.21
C SER A 124 -4.14 -28.24 12.04
N PRO A 125 -3.86 -29.51 11.68
CA PRO A 125 -4.89 -30.54 11.55
C PRO A 125 -5.73 -30.76 12.81
N ASP A 126 -5.14 -30.57 13.99
CA ASP A 126 -5.78 -30.64 15.31
C ASP A 126 -6.65 -29.40 15.65
N GLY A 127 -6.75 -28.44 14.74
CA GLY A 127 -7.61 -27.27 14.86
C GLY A 127 -6.95 -26.04 15.50
N ALA A 128 -5.74 -26.15 16.07
CA ALA A 128 -5.05 -25.00 16.67
C ALA A 128 -4.75 -23.93 15.60
N LYS A 129 -4.91 -22.65 15.99
CA LYS A 129 -4.85 -21.51 15.06
C LYS A 129 -3.86 -20.46 15.52
N ARG A 130 -3.13 -19.89 14.56
CA ARG A 130 -2.32 -18.68 14.73
C ARG A 130 -2.59 -17.67 13.63
N VAL A 131 -2.40 -16.40 13.94
CA VAL A 131 -2.64 -15.28 13.03
C VAL A 131 -1.42 -14.35 13.00
N TYR A 132 -1.15 -13.75 11.84
CA TYR A 132 -0.17 -12.69 11.62
C TYR A 132 -0.86 -11.53 10.89
N GLY A 133 -0.60 -10.31 11.33
CA GLY A 133 -1.30 -9.10 10.88
C GLY A 133 -2.40 -8.70 11.85
N GLY A 134 -2.40 -7.44 12.26
CA GLY A 134 -3.53 -6.82 12.96
C GLY A 134 -4.60 -6.36 11.96
N LEU A 135 -5.88 -6.58 12.27
CA LEU A 135 -7.00 -5.98 11.52
C LEU A 135 -7.41 -4.59 12.05
N VAL A 136 -6.64 -4.10 13.02
CA VAL A 136 -6.73 -2.75 13.58
C VAL A 136 -5.30 -2.25 13.74
N HIS A 137 -5.03 -0.99 13.39
CA HIS A 137 -3.70 -0.37 13.46
C HIS A 137 -3.00 -0.61 14.81
N SER A 138 -3.65 -0.34 15.94
CA SER A 138 -3.05 -0.57 17.29
C SER A 138 -2.45 -1.96 17.58
N LEU A 139 -2.72 -2.96 16.73
CA LEU A 139 -2.18 -4.31 16.80
C LEU A 139 -1.04 -4.59 15.81
N GLU A 140 -0.67 -3.68 14.89
CA GLU A 140 0.32 -3.97 13.84
C GLU A 140 1.68 -4.32 14.42
N ARG A 141 2.17 -3.57 15.42
CA ARG A 141 3.46 -3.84 16.06
C ARG A 141 3.46 -5.15 16.85
N LYS A 142 2.30 -5.54 17.39
CA LYS A 142 2.14 -6.78 18.15
C LYS A 142 2.04 -8.00 17.24
N HIS A 143 1.52 -7.82 16.03
CA HIS A 143 1.27 -8.87 15.06
C HIS A 143 1.82 -8.49 13.68
N PRO A 144 3.16 -8.39 13.54
CA PRO A 144 3.75 -8.03 12.26
C PRO A 144 3.38 -9.08 11.20
N ALA A 145 3.05 -8.60 10.01
CA ALA A 145 2.74 -9.41 8.85
C ALA A 145 3.53 -8.90 7.64
N PRO A 146 3.67 -9.73 6.61
CA PRO A 146 4.18 -9.27 5.34
C PRO A 146 3.28 -8.20 4.72
N VAL A 147 3.92 -7.24 4.06
CA VAL A 147 3.31 -6.09 3.41
C VAL A 147 3.83 -6.04 1.98
N VAL A 148 2.96 -5.72 1.04
CA VAL A 148 3.30 -5.59 -0.37
C VAL A 148 2.85 -4.22 -0.85
N ARG A 149 3.81 -3.44 -1.33
CA ARG A 149 3.54 -2.18 -2.02
C ARG A 149 3.38 -2.46 -3.51
N VAL A 150 2.15 -2.41 -4.00
CA VAL A 150 1.87 -2.48 -5.44
C VAL A 150 2.08 -1.08 -6.01
N ARG A 151 2.96 -0.97 -6.99
CA ARG A 151 3.45 0.29 -7.52
C ARG A 151 3.12 0.41 -9.01
N GLY A 152 2.95 1.66 -9.44
CA GLY A 152 2.98 2.05 -10.84
C GLY A 152 4.03 3.15 -11.01
N ILE A 153 3.61 4.39 -11.28
CA ILE A 153 4.48 5.56 -11.13
C ILE A 153 3.99 6.39 -9.94
N ASP A 154 4.68 6.30 -8.80
CA ASP A 154 4.42 7.22 -7.69
C ASP A 154 5.15 8.52 -7.96
N ALA A 155 4.43 9.64 -7.95
CA ALA A 155 5.00 10.96 -8.20
C ALA A 155 4.48 12.01 -7.21
N ALA A 156 5.37 12.88 -6.73
CA ALA A 156 5.04 13.99 -5.86
C ALA A 156 6.00 15.16 -6.03
N PHE A 157 5.46 16.38 -6.05
CA PHE A 157 6.28 17.57 -6.00
C PHE A 157 6.85 17.79 -4.59
N GLY A 158 8.11 18.22 -4.50
CA GLY A 158 8.76 18.52 -3.22
C GLY A 158 8.15 19.68 -2.43
N ARG A 159 7.25 20.45 -3.05
CA ARG A 159 6.46 21.53 -2.42
C ARG A 159 5.04 21.49 -2.96
N ARG A 160 4.08 21.86 -2.12
CA ARG A 160 2.66 21.99 -2.49
C ARG A 160 2.36 23.15 -3.44
N SER A 161 3.24 24.15 -3.49
CA SER A 161 3.00 25.35 -4.28
C SER A 161 4.30 26.01 -4.74
N TYR A 162 4.24 26.64 -5.91
CA TYR A 162 5.39 27.29 -6.56
C TYR A 162 5.01 28.69 -7.06
N ALA A 163 6.02 29.55 -7.26
CA ALA A 163 5.82 30.76 -8.06
C ALA A 163 5.85 30.41 -9.56
N PRO A 164 5.30 31.28 -10.42
CA PRO A 164 5.56 31.22 -11.86
C PRO A 164 7.06 31.23 -12.17
N ASN A 165 7.47 30.60 -13.26
CA ASN A 165 8.87 30.45 -13.68
C ASN A 165 9.79 29.70 -12.69
N ALA A 166 9.24 29.11 -11.63
CA ALA A 166 10.04 28.38 -10.65
C ALA A 166 10.54 27.03 -11.19
N VAL A 167 11.63 26.55 -10.60
CA VAL A 167 12.07 25.17 -10.77
C VAL A 167 11.43 24.30 -9.69
N ALA A 168 10.67 23.30 -10.11
CA ALA A 168 10.02 22.33 -9.27
C ALA A 168 10.74 20.96 -9.35
N TRP A 169 10.86 20.29 -8.20
CA TRP A 169 11.43 18.96 -8.11
C TRP A 169 10.30 17.95 -7.99
N LEU A 170 10.13 17.13 -9.02
CA LEU A 170 9.15 16.05 -9.06
C LEU A 170 9.84 14.76 -8.64
N ARG A 171 9.60 14.31 -7.40
CA ARG A 171 10.08 13.01 -6.93
C ARG A 171 9.26 11.91 -7.59
N VAL A 172 9.92 10.96 -8.22
CA VAL A 172 9.33 9.83 -8.93
C VAL A 172 9.91 8.52 -8.38
N ALA A 173 9.06 7.51 -8.24
CA ALA A 173 9.44 6.18 -7.80
C ALA A 173 8.68 5.13 -8.62
N THR A 174 9.40 4.48 -9.53
CA THR A 174 8.88 3.50 -10.49
C THR A 174 10.00 2.60 -10.98
N ASP A 175 9.62 1.42 -11.47
CA ASP A 175 10.41 0.47 -12.25
C ASP A 175 10.00 0.44 -13.72
N VAL A 176 9.08 1.31 -14.13
CA VAL A 176 8.83 1.55 -15.54
C VAL A 176 10.08 2.24 -16.14
N PRO A 177 10.68 1.70 -17.22
CA PRO A 177 11.98 2.17 -17.72
C PRO A 177 11.92 3.50 -18.47
N SER A 178 10.73 3.94 -18.86
CA SER A 178 10.50 5.26 -19.45
C SER A 178 9.06 5.68 -19.28
N PHE A 179 8.79 6.97 -19.30
CA PHE A 179 7.44 7.51 -19.26
C PHE A 179 7.35 8.86 -19.93
N THR A 180 6.18 9.20 -20.43
CA THR A 180 5.88 10.55 -20.91
C THR A 180 5.50 11.42 -19.73
N LEU A 181 6.08 12.61 -19.62
CA LEU A 181 5.71 13.64 -18.64
C LEU A 181 5.10 14.84 -19.37
N GLN A 182 3.96 15.34 -18.90
CA GLN A 182 3.32 16.56 -19.39
C GLN A 182 2.60 17.30 -18.25
N LEU A 183 2.52 18.62 -18.32
CA LEU A 183 1.86 19.48 -17.35
C LEU A 183 0.49 19.95 -17.84
N PHE A 184 -0.45 20.04 -16.91
CA PHE A 184 -1.84 20.39 -17.17
C PHE A 184 -2.34 21.39 -16.12
N GLN A 185 -3.21 22.30 -16.57
CA GLN A 185 -4.03 23.14 -15.70
C GLN A 185 -5.37 22.44 -15.46
N ALA A 186 -5.72 22.21 -14.19
CA ALA A 186 -7.01 21.66 -13.80
C ALA A 186 -8.03 22.78 -13.58
N GLY A 187 -9.25 22.56 -14.06
CA GLY A 187 -10.38 23.47 -13.99
C GLY A 187 -10.98 23.92 -15.33
N PRO A 188 -10.19 24.39 -16.31
CA PRO A 188 -10.72 24.87 -17.58
C PRO A 188 -11.26 23.78 -18.51
N GLU A 189 -10.92 22.52 -18.26
CA GLU A 189 -11.30 21.39 -19.10
C GLU A 189 -12.82 21.12 -19.09
N THR A 190 -13.31 20.57 -20.20
CA THR A 190 -14.72 20.18 -20.37
C THR A 190 -14.94 18.68 -20.17
N GLN A 191 -13.88 17.87 -20.25
CA GLN A 191 -13.97 16.43 -20.13
C GLN A 191 -14.29 16.00 -18.69
N PRO A 192 -15.15 14.97 -18.51
CA PRO A 192 -15.50 14.49 -17.18
C PRO A 192 -14.31 13.75 -16.56
N THR A 193 -13.93 14.14 -15.35
CA THR A 193 -12.99 13.36 -14.54
C THR A 193 -13.64 12.07 -14.04
N VAL A 194 -12.96 10.94 -14.22
CA VAL A 194 -13.40 9.61 -13.77
C VAL A 194 -12.38 8.95 -12.83
N GLY A 195 -12.87 8.06 -11.97
CA GLY A 195 -12.01 7.26 -11.09
C GLY A 195 -11.08 8.08 -10.20
N TYR A 196 -9.78 7.78 -10.30
CA TYR A 196 -8.69 8.39 -9.53
C TYR A 196 -7.76 9.24 -10.41
N ALA A 197 -8.21 9.64 -11.59
CA ALA A 197 -7.44 10.53 -12.47
C ALA A 197 -7.68 12.00 -12.11
N MET A 198 -6.80 12.85 -12.61
CA MET A 198 -7.04 14.27 -12.84
C MET A 198 -7.48 14.51 -14.29
N GLU A 199 -8.07 15.65 -14.60
CA GLU A 199 -8.25 16.08 -15.98
C GLU A 199 -7.86 17.56 -16.06
N GLY A 200 -7.44 18.01 -17.23
CA GLY A 200 -6.93 19.35 -17.40
C GLY A 200 -6.62 19.70 -18.84
N VAL A 201 -6.33 20.97 -19.07
CA VAL A 201 -5.84 21.49 -20.35
C VAL A 201 -4.31 21.47 -20.34
N PRO A 202 -3.65 20.89 -21.35
CA PRO A 202 -2.18 20.87 -21.40
C PRO A 202 -1.62 22.29 -21.45
N VAL A 203 -0.53 22.53 -20.72
CA VAL A 203 0.15 23.84 -20.66
C VAL A 203 1.59 23.80 -21.16
N ASP A 204 2.08 22.61 -21.50
CA ASP A 204 3.34 22.37 -22.18
C ASP A 204 3.23 21.16 -23.14
N GLU A 205 4.31 20.93 -23.89
CA GLU A 205 4.45 19.78 -24.77
C GLU A 205 4.85 18.52 -23.99
N PRO A 206 4.33 17.34 -24.35
CA PRO A 206 4.73 16.10 -23.70
C PRO A 206 6.20 15.80 -23.99
N ARG A 207 6.93 15.36 -22.96
CA ARG A 207 8.34 14.96 -23.10
C ARG A 207 8.58 13.55 -22.60
N GLN A 208 9.41 12.80 -23.32
CA GLN A 208 9.85 11.48 -22.88
C GLN A 208 10.93 11.60 -21.80
N VAL A 209 10.82 10.77 -20.76
CA VAL A 209 11.80 10.64 -19.69
C VAL A 209 12.32 9.22 -19.70
N ASP A 210 13.63 9.06 -19.91
CA ASP A 210 14.33 7.80 -19.68
C ASP A 210 14.56 7.61 -18.18
N TRP A 211 14.14 6.45 -17.67
CA TRP A 211 14.20 6.07 -16.27
C TRP A 211 14.99 4.77 -16.05
N SER A 212 15.59 4.21 -17.09
CA SER A 212 16.28 2.91 -17.06
C SER A 212 17.40 2.80 -16.02
N ALA A 213 18.04 3.91 -15.65
CA ALA A 213 19.09 3.96 -14.62
C ALA A 213 18.55 4.07 -13.18
N HIS A 214 17.23 4.16 -12.97
CA HIS A 214 16.61 4.51 -11.69
C HIS A 214 15.47 3.56 -11.28
N LEU A 215 15.44 2.34 -11.84
CA LEU A 215 14.37 1.37 -11.63
C LEU A 215 14.20 0.92 -10.18
N GLU A 216 15.28 0.99 -9.38
CA GLU A 216 15.34 0.41 -8.03
C GLU A 216 15.19 1.43 -6.90
N ALA A 217 15.15 2.74 -7.20
CA ALA A 217 15.11 3.77 -6.17
C ALA A 217 14.37 5.04 -6.61
N PRO A 218 13.74 5.77 -5.67
CA PRO A 218 13.18 7.07 -5.97
C PRO A 218 14.27 8.09 -6.34
N THR A 219 14.04 8.88 -7.37
CA THR A 219 14.86 10.08 -7.67
C THR A 219 13.96 11.23 -8.15
N SER A 220 14.54 12.37 -8.51
CA SER A 220 13.78 13.55 -8.92
C SER A 220 14.00 13.92 -10.37
N VAL A 221 12.90 14.25 -11.04
CA VAL A 221 12.88 14.94 -12.33
C VAL A 221 12.77 16.44 -12.07
N ILE A 222 13.61 17.22 -12.77
CA ILE A 222 13.52 18.68 -12.74
C ILE A 222 12.41 19.13 -13.69
N VAL A 223 11.48 19.95 -13.19
CA VAL A 223 10.37 20.52 -13.94
C VAL A 223 10.49 22.04 -13.89
N ARG A 224 10.61 22.68 -15.06
CA ARG A 224 10.60 24.14 -15.16
C ARG A 224 9.16 24.59 -15.40
N LEU A 225 8.61 25.34 -14.45
CA LEU A 225 7.25 25.85 -14.57
C LEU A 225 7.24 27.07 -15.48
N GLY A 226 6.16 27.27 -16.24
CA GLY A 226 6.00 28.42 -17.12
C GLY A 226 5.46 29.65 -16.39
N ASP A 227 5.28 30.71 -17.19
CA ASP A 227 4.62 31.96 -16.84
C ASP A 227 3.09 31.82 -16.96
N TRP A 228 2.52 30.82 -16.28
CA TRP A 228 1.10 30.50 -16.39
C TRP A 228 0.26 31.22 -15.32
N PRO A 229 -1.06 31.40 -15.56
CA PRO A 229 -1.98 31.91 -14.54
C PRO A 229 -1.92 31.11 -13.23
N ASN A 230 -2.29 31.76 -12.11
CA ASN A 230 -2.44 31.04 -10.84
C ASN A 230 -3.51 29.94 -10.94
N GLY A 231 -3.35 28.87 -10.18
CA GLY A 231 -4.34 27.79 -10.17
C GLY A 231 -3.83 26.45 -9.68
N LEU A 232 -4.68 25.43 -9.86
CA LEU A 232 -4.33 24.04 -9.64
C LEU A 232 -3.74 23.46 -10.93
N TYR A 233 -2.54 22.92 -10.82
CA TYR A 233 -1.84 22.26 -11.91
C TYR A 233 -1.47 20.84 -11.49
N PHE A 234 -1.13 20.00 -12.45
CA PHE A 234 -0.58 18.69 -12.18
C PHE A 234 0.37 18.25 -13.28
N ALA A 235 1.35 17.43 -12.89
CA ALA A 235 2.12 16.62 -13.82
C ALA A 235 1.40 15.30 -14.04
N ARG A 236 1.26 14.90 -15.30
CA ARG A 236 0.83 13.56 -15.71
C ARG A 236 2.03 12.78 -16.20
N LEU A 237 2.23 11.60 -15.63
CA LEU A 237 3.23 10.63 -16.02
C LEU A 237 2.50 9.45 -16.66
N THR A 238 2.72 9.23 -17.95
CA THR A 238 2.07 8.15 -18.70
C THR A 238 3.09 7.07 -19.00
N ALA A 239 2.85 5.88 -18.47
CA ALA A 239 3.66 4.69 -18.71
C ALA A 239 3.44 4.14 -20.14
N PRO A 240 4.34 3.29 -20.66
CA PRO A 240 4.22 2.71 -22.00
C PRO A 240 2.96 1.85 -22.21
N ASP A 241 2.38 1.32 -21.13
CA ASP A 241 1.11 0.58 -21.14
C ASP A 241 -0.13 1.50 -21.22
N GLY A 242 0.07 2.82 -21.27
CA GLY A 242 -0.97 3.83 -21.35
C GLY A 242 -1.55 4.26 -19.99
N GLN A 243 -1.15 3.63 -18.88
CA GLN A 243 -1.60 4.05 -17.55
C GLN A 243 -0.99 5.40 -17.19
N SER A 244 -1.82 6.28 -16.62
CA SER A 244 -1.41 7.64 -16.23
C SER A 244 -1.44 7.83 -14.72
N TYR A 245 -0.48 8.59 -14.22
CA TYR A 245 -0.25 8.89 -12.82
C TYR A 245 -0.07 10.39 -12.65
N ASP A 246 -0.82 11.01 -11.76
CA ASP A 246 -0.88 12.46 -11.62
C ASP A 246 -0.14 12.95 -10.36
N ALA A 247 0.47 14.13 -10.41
CA ALA A 247 1.12 14.77 -9.28
C ALA A 247 0.72 16.25 -9.23
N PRO A 248 -0.21 16.65 -8.37
CA PRO A 248 -0.71 18.02 -8.35
C PRO A 248 0.19 18.98 -7.58
N PHE A 249 0.12 20.26 -7.97
CA PHE A 249 0.71 21.39 -7.28
C PHE A 249 -0.11 22.66 -7.51
N VAL A 250 0.07 23.65 -6.65
CA VAL A 250 -0.58 24.96 -6.79
C VAL A 250 0.41 25.96 -7.40
N LEU A 251 0.05 26.59 -8.51
CA LEU A 251 0.79 27.73 -9.03
C LEU A 251 0.24 29.00 -8.37
N ARG A 252 1.11 29.74 -7.67
CA ARG A 252 0.77 30.98 -6.97
C ARG A 252 0.66 32.14 -7.96
N PRO A 253 -0.07 33.21 -7.64
CA PRO A 253 -0.09 34.40 -8.49
C PRO A 253 1.28 35.07 -8.56
N HIS A 254 1.52 35.81 -9.64
CA HIS A 254 2.66 36.71 -9.79
C HIS A 254 2.66 37.76 -8.67
N GLU A 255 1.49 38.33 -8.43
CA GLU A 255 1.28 39.40 -7.46
C GLU A 255 0.12 39.05 -6.55
N TYR A 256 0.34 39.14 -5.24
CA TYR A 256 -0.71 38.94 -4.26
C TYR A 256 -1.61 40.18 -4.19
N GLY A 257 -2.93 39.98 -4.14
CA GLY A 257 -3.89 41.06 -3.97
C GLY A 257 -4.35 41.75 -5.25
N LEU A 258 -3.95 41.25 -6.43
CA LEU A 258 -4.49 41.70 -7.73
C LEU A 258 -6.03 41.59 -7.77
N HIS A 259 -6.57 40.56 -7.10
CA HIS A 259 -8.00 40.34 -6.92
C HIS A 259 -8.38 40.39 -5.43
N ARG A 260 -9.63 40.82 -5.17
CA ARG A 260 -10.18 40.97 -3.80
C ARG A 260 -10.57 39.64 -3.16
N VAL A 261 -10.58 38.56 -3.93
CA VAL A 261 -10.97 37.22 -3.51
C VAL A 261 -9.76 36.33 -3.69
N ALA A 262 -9.54 35.41 -2.76
CA ALA A 262 -8.54 34.36 -2.87
C ALA A 262 -9.21 33.00 -2.67
N VAL A 263 -8.78 32.01 -3.45
CA VAL A 263 -9.23 30.62 -3.31
C VAL A 263 -8.14 29.81 -2.63
N ILE A 264 -8.52 29.11 -1.56
CA ILE A 264 -7.61 28.23 -0.81
C ILE A 264 -7.90 26.79 -1.19
N LEU A 265 -6.89 26.11 -1.75
CA LEU A 265 -6.95 24.68 -2.00
C LEU A 265 -6.51 23.90 -0.76
N HIS A 266 -7.31 22.89 -0.40
CA HIS A 266 -7.20 22.16 0.87
C HIS A 266 -6.11 21.07 0.84
N THR A 267 -4.89 21.44 0.43
CA THR A 267 -3.75 20.49 0.27
C THR A 267 -3.42 19.71 1.54
N ASN A 268 -3.60 20.30 2.72
CA ASN A 268 -3.46 19.58 4.00
C ASN A 268 -4.54 18.51 4.16
N THR A 269 -5.79 18.82 3.81
CA THR A 269 -6.92 17.89 3.91
C THR A 269 -6.76 16.74 2.93
N TRP A 270 -6.32 17.01 1.70
CA TRP A 270 -5.99 15.98 0.72
C TRP A 270 -5.02 14.95 1.29
N GLN A 271 -3.92 15.43 1.90
CA GLN A 271 -2.94 14.54 2.53
C GLN A 271 -3.45 13.91 3.82
N ALA A 272 -4.34 14.57 4.56
CA ALA A 272 -5.00 13.95 5.70
C ALA A 272 -5.81 12.73 5.25
N TYR A 273 -6.51 12.75 4.10
CA TYR A 273 -7.23 11.58 3.58
C TYR A 273 -6.35 10.56 2.85
N ASN A 274 -5.08 10.86 2.61
CA ASN A 274 -4.17 10.00 1.85
C ASN A 274 -3.72 8.80 2.68
N HIS A 275 -4.11 7.60 2.28
CA HIS A 275 -3.73 6.34 2.94
C HIS A 275 -2.40 5.79 2.40
N GLN A 276 -1.50 6.67 1.97
CA GLN A 276 -0.14 6.27 1.61
C GLN A 276 0.56 5.76 2.87
N ASP A 277 1.03 4.51 2.78
CA ASP A 277 1.82 3.84 3.82
C ASP A 277 3.29 4.00 3.47
N VAL A 278 3.94 5.01 4.05
CA VAL A 278 5.34 5.38 3.81
C VAL A 278 6.26 4.46 4.59
N ASP A 279 5.93 4.15 5.85
CA ASP A 279 6.77 3.32 6.73
C ASP A 279 6.70 1.82 6.40
N GLY A 280 5.70 1.41 5.62
CA GLY A 280 5.49 0.07 5.08
C GLY A 280 5.05 -0.94 6.14
N ASP A 281 4.31 -0.52 7.16
CA ASP A 281 3.75 -1.40 8.18
C ASP A 281 2.42 -2.07 7.78
N GLY A 282 1.88 -1.68 6.63
CA GLY A 282 0.63 -2.17 6.07
C GLY A 282 -0.56 -1.25 6.30
N TRP A 283 -0.39 -0.13 6.99
CA TRP A 283 -1.42 0.87 7.28
C TRP A 283 -1.04 2.24 6.71
N GLY A 284 -2.03 3.01 6.28
CA GLY A 284 -1.77 4.35 5.76
C GLY A 284 -1.34 5.30 6.87
N ASP A 285 -0.34 6.15 6.61
CA ASP A 285 0.11 7.19 7.56
C ASP A 285 -0.89 8.36 7.59
N THR A 286 -2.06 8.13 8.16
CA THR A 286 -3.17 9.09 8.20
C THR A 286 -4.00 8.92 9.45
N TRP A 287 -4.52 10.03 9.98
CA TRP A 287 -5.52 10.01 11.05
C TRP A 287 -6.74 9.13 10.70
N TYR A 288 -7.09 8.98 9.42
CA TYR A 288 -8.20 8.11 9.01
C TYR A 288 -7.88 6.60 9.08
N ALA A 289 -6.61 6.23 9.26
CA ALA A 289 -6.20 4.87 9.58
C ALA A 289 -6.05 4.66 11.09
N ALA A 290 -5.54 5.66 11.83
CA ALA A 290 -5.33 5.57 13.27
C ALA A 290 -5.32 6.91 14.01
N GLY A 291 -5.90 6.96 15.22
CA GLY A 291 -6.05 8.18 16.02
C GLY A 291 -4.78 8.69 16.72
N ASP A 292 -3.72 7.90 16.75
CA ASP A 292 -2.40 8.24 17.26
C ASP A 292 -1.50 8.91 16.21
N ILE A 293 -1.90 8.91 14.94
CA ILE A 293 -1.22 9.67 13.88
C ILE A 293 -1.63 11.15 13.96
N ARG A 294 -0.67 12.01 14.28
CA ARG A 294 -0.87 13.46 14.54
C ARG A 294 -0.16 14.39 13.57
N THR A 295 0.48 13.84 12.54
CA THR A 295 1.25 14.58 11.54
C THR A 295 0.68 14.35 10.15
N VAL A 296 0.78 15.37 9.29
CA VAL A 296 0.43 15.27 7.87
C VAL A 296 1.68 15.62 7.05
N ASP A 297 2.24 14.63 6.36
CA ASP A 297 3.32 14.86 5.39
C ASP A 297 2.73 15.35 4.07
N LEU A 298 3.21 16.50 3.60
CA LEU A 298 2.75 17.14 2.37
C LEU A 298 3.59 16.81 1.13
N SER A 299 4.69 16.07 1.32
CA SER A 299 5.66 15.75 0.26
C SER A 299 5.46 14.36 -0.36
N ARG A 300 4.58 13.55 0.22
CA ARG A 300 4.33 12.17 -0.22
C ARG A 300 3.38 12.09 -1.43
N PRO A 301 3.55 11.08 -2.30
CA PRO A 301 2.63 10.84 -3.41
C PRO A 301 1.24 10.45 -2.91
N TYR A 302 0.23 10.65 -3.75
CA TYR A 302 -1.12 10.15 -3.50
C TYR A 302 -1.25 8.73 -4.07
N ILE A 303 -1.97 7.87 -3.35
CA ILE A 303 -2.29 6.50 -3.79
C ILE A 303 -3.19 6.46 -5.04
N ASN A 304 -3.39 5.27 -5.60
CA ASN A 304 -4.35 4.97 -6.68
C ASN A 304 -4.14 5.78 -7.97
N GLY A 305 -2.92 6.17 -8.30
CA GLY A 305 -2.64 6.94 -9.52
C GLY A 305 -2.43 8.43 -9.29
N GLY A 306 -2.37 8.91 -8.04
CA GLY A 306 -1.75 10.21 -7.75
C GLY A 306 -2.70 11.42 -7.69
N ALA A 307 -3.97 11.27 -8.04
CA ALA A 307 -4.96 12.32 -7.75
C ALA A 307 -5.25 12.42 -6.24
N PRO A 308 -5.46 13.63 -5.68
CA PRO A 308 -5.72 13.78 -4.26
C PRO A 308 -7.05 13.12 -3.86
N PRO A 309 -7.15 12.42 -2.71
CA PRO A 309 -8.40 11.84 -2.27
C PRO A 309 -9.52 12.88 -2.20
N LYS A 310 -10.70 12.54 -2.75
CA LYS A 310 -11.93 13.34 -2.73
C LYS A 310 -11.90 14.67 -3.50
N TRP A 311 -10.77 15.06 -4.11
CA TRP A 311 -10.66 16.32 -4.85
C TRP A 311 -11.75 16.50 -5.92
N ARG A 312 -12.03 15.43 -6.67
CA ARG A 312 -13.07 15.37 -7.72
C ARG A 312 -14.48 15.67 -7.19
N MET A 313 -14.75 15.33 -5.93
CA MET A 313 -16.06 15.52 -5.31
C MET A 313 -16.19 16.88 -4.62
N TYR A 314 -15.10 17.37 -3.99
CA TYR A 314 -15.16 18.53 -3.11
C TYR A 314 -14.56 19.81 -3.72
N ASP A 315 -13.49 19.69 -4.49
CA ASP A 315 -12.76 20.84 -5.04
C ASP A 315 -13.16 21.09 -6.50
N LEU A 316 -13.19 20.03 -7.33
CA LEU A 316 -13.35 20.15 -8.78
C LEU A 316 -14.63 20.88 -9.23
N PRO A 317 -15.84 20.63 -8.66
CA PRO A 317 -17.04 21.35 -9.08
C PRO A 317 -16.94 22.87 -8.87
N PHE A 318 -16.30 23.30 -7.77
CA PHE A 318 -16.08 24.72 -7.50
C PHE A 318 -15.04 25.31 -8.44
N ILE A 319 -13.94 24.58 -8.70
CA ILE A 319 -12.91 25.01 -9.67
C ILE A 319 -13.54 25.16 -11.06
N HIS A 320 -14.32 24.19 -11.54
CA HIS A 320 -15.06 24.28 -12.80
C HIS A 320 -15.99 25.49 -12.84
N TRP A 321 -16.71 25.76 -11.75
CA TRP A 321 -17.59 26.93 -11.67
C TRP A 321 -16.81 28.24 -11.81
N LEU A 322 -15.63 28.37 -11.19
CA LEU A 322 -14.77 29.57 -11.32
C LEU A 322 -14.42 29.84 -12.78
N TYR A 323 -13.91 28.82 -13.49
CA TYR A 323 -13.51 28.97 -14.89
C TYR A 323 -14.70 29.21 -15.82
N ARG A 324 -15.80 28.45 -15.67
CA ARG A 324 -16.99 28.60 -16.53
C ARG A 324 -17.70 29.94 -16.37
N THR A 325 -17.57 30.58 -15.21
CA THR A 325 -18.18 31.90 -14.95
C THR A 325 -17.20 33.06 -15.09
N GLY A 326 -15.95 32.79 -15.50
CA GLY A 326 -14.92 33.81 -15.73
C GLY A 326 -14.51 34.59 -14.48
N LYS A 327 -14.69 34.02 -13.29
CA LYS A 327 -14.33 34.68 -12.02
C LYS A 327 -12.82 34.82 -11.92
N GLN A 328 -12.38 35.97 -11.42
CA GLN A 328 -10.97 36.31 -11.20
C GLN A 328 -10.67 36.25 -9.69
N VAL A 329 -9.67 35.46 -9.30
CA VAL A 329 -9.32 35.10 -7.90
C VAL A 329 -7.82 34.91 -7.68
#